data_AF-A0A841LG85-F1
#
_entry.id   AF-A0A841LG85-F1
#
_cell.length_a   1.000
_cell.length_b   1.000
_cell.length_c   1.000
_cell.angle_alpha   90.00
_cell.angle_beta   90.00
_cell.angle_gamma   90.00
#
_symmetry.space_group_name_H-M   'P 1'
#
loop_
_entity.id
_entity.type
_entity.pdbx_description
1 polymer ?
#
loop_
_entity_poly.entity_id
_entity_poly.type
_entity_poly.pdbx_seq_one_letter_code
_entity_poly.pdbx_strand_id
1 'polypeptide(L)'
;MREVFEMKEDDQDSSGLHFGGRMALAPDNRHLFLSIGERRNISRAQNAADQAGSILRMTLDGEVPGDNPRMPIGKDDDDEPKPADPYVYAMGSRNSQALAIEPGSGMLWSAEHGPKGGDRVDPVRPGVNLGWPFITAATDYSGAPVGEGLSKEGMQSPVHVFKQTVAPSGAAFYTGDAIRGWRGSLLVGGLANQALMRISTKGQTVQSVETIEVGRRVRDVRVAPDGAIWMVTDHEDGELLRLAPPAGR
;
A
#
# COMPACT_ATOMS: atom_id res chain seq x y z
N MET A 1 0.03 17.90 22.75
CA MET A 1 0.38 16.99 21.64
C MET A 1 -0.28 15.67 21.95
N ARG A 2 -1.11 15.14 21.05
CA ARG A 2 -1.69 13.80 21.19
C ARG A 2 -0.93 12.87 20.26
N GLU A 3 -0.53 11.72 20.78
CA GLU A 3 0.05 10.66 19.97
C GLU A 3 -1.08 9.81 19.38
N VAL A 4 -1.07 9.66 18.06
CA VAL A 4 -2.01 8.79 17.32
C VAL A 4 -1.41 7.41 17.11
N PHE A 5 -0.12 7.38 16.81
CA PHE A 5 0.66 6.19 16.61
C PHE A 5 2.11 6.43 17.03
N GLU A 6 2.62 5.51 17.83
CA GLU A 6 4.05 5.28 18.04
C GLU A 6 4.33 3.81 17.73
N MET A 7 5.43 3.57 17.01
CA MET A 7 5.84 2.20 16.71
C MET A 7 6.35 1.53 17.99
N LYS A 8 5.63 0.51 18.48
CA LYS A 8 6.05 -0.29 19.63
C LYS A 8 7.40 -0.96 19.35
N GLU A 9 8.41 -0.60 20.14
CA GLU A 9 9.78 -1.11 19.96
C GLU A 9 9.98 -2.53 20.50
N ASP A 10 9.17 -2.97 21.47
CA ASP A 10 9.33 -4.26 22.14
C ASP A 10 8.88 -5.47 21.29
N ASP A 11 8.08 -5.24 20.25
CA ASP A 11 7.43 -6.27 19.43
C ASP A 11 7.94 -6.32 17.96
N GLN A 12 9.20 -5.94 17.73
CA GLN A 12 9.82 -5.89 16.40
C GLN A 12 11.28 -6.38 16.39
N ASP A 13 11.79 -6.76 15.21
CA ASP A 13 13.22 -7.03 15.06
C ASP A 13 14.04 -5.72 14.94
N SER A 14 15.35 -5.80 15.17
CA SER A 14 16.26 -4.65 15.08
C SER A 14 16.63 -4.29 13.63
N SER A 15 15.92 -4.79 12.61
CA SER A 15 16.33 -4.67 11.21
C SER A 15 16.01 -3.32 10.56
N GLY A 16 15.14 -2.52 11.19
CA GLY A 16 14.68 -1.26 10.57
C GLY A 16 13.75 -1.47 9.36
N LEU A 17 13.18 -2.67 9.14
CA LEU A 17 12.37 -2.98 7.96
C LEU A 17 10.86 -2.98 8.21
N HIS A 18 10.09 -2.57 7.19
CA HIS A 18 8.63 -2.60 7.15
C HIS A 18 7.92 -1.56 8.03
N PHE A 19 8.34 -0.30 7.95
CA PHE A 19 7.61 0.79 8.62
C PHE A 19 6.27 1.14 7.95
N GLY A 20 6.13 0.92 6.64
CA GLY A 20 5.07 1.60 5.87
C GLY A 20 5.36 3.10 5.82
N GLY A 21 4.42 3.91 6.29
CA GLY A 21 4.55 5.37 6.45
C GLY A 21 3.92 6.18 5.33
N ARG A 22 3.21 5.54 4.38
CA ARG A 22 2.57 6.28 3.29
C ARG A 22 1.27 6.89 3.79
N MET A 23 1.06 8.16 3.45
CA MET A 23 -0.19 8.87 3.73
C MET A 23 -0.99 9.14 2.45
N ALA A 24 -2.31 9.10 2.54
CA ALA A 24 -3.24 9.49 1.48
C ALA A 24 -4.41 10.29 2.07
N LEU A 25 -4.66 11.48 1.51
CA LEU A 25 -5.81 12.31 1.90
C LEU A 25 -7.08 11.74 1.26
N ALA A 26 -8.11 11.50 2.06
CA ALA A 26 -9.40 11.01 1.57
C ALA A 26 -10.10 12.07 0.69
N PRO A 27 -11.01 11.66 -0.21
CA PRO A 27 -11.72 12.59 -1.10
C PRO A 27 -12.46 13.73 -0.40
N ASP A 28 -12.86 13.54 0.85
CA ASP A 28 -13.60 14.54 1.61
C ASP A 28 -12.71 15.61 2.25
N ASN A 29 -11.39 15.51 2.08
CA ASN A 29 -10.37 16.41 2.65
C ASN A 29 -10.47 16.57 4.19
N ARG A 30 -11.06 15.60 4.88
CA ARG A 30 -11.18 15.60 6.35
C ARG A 30 -10.55 14.37 6.99
N HIS A 31 -10.27 13.33 6.20
CA HIS A 31 -9.66 12.11 6.68
C HIS A 31 -8.33 11.83 6.01
N LEU A 32 -7.45 11.18 6.75
CA LEU A 32 -6.14 10.72 6.32
C LEU A 32 -6.08 9.20 6.46
N PHE A 33 -5.53 8.54 5.45
CA PHE A 33 -5.10 7.15 5.53
C PHE A 33 -3.60 7.09 5.79
N LEU A 34 -3.15 6.13 6.60
CA LEU A 34 -1.75 5.89 6.91
C LEU A 34 -1.45 4.39 6.84
N SER A 35 -0.48 3.97 6.02
CA SER A 35 -0.02 2.58 6.02
C SER A 35 1.02 2.33 7.11
N ILE A 36 0.91 1.22 7.83
CA ILE A 36 1.89 0.76 8.81
C ILE A 36 2.27 -0.69 8.46
N GLY A 37 3.56 -0.97 8.29
CA GLY A 37 4.03 -2.34 8.06
C GLY A 37 4.14 -3.17 9.35
N GLU A 38 4.30 -4.49 9.23
CA GLU A 38 4.28 -5.41 10.39
C GLU A 38 5.61 -5.57 11.12
N ARG A 39 6.64 -4.81 10.73
CA ARG A 39 7.94 -4.77 11.43
C ARG A 39 8.63 -6.12 11.62
N ARG A 40 8.45 -7.01 10.63
CA ARG A 40 9.01 -8.37 10.58
C ARG A 40 8.46 -9.32 11.66
N ASN A 41 7.43 -8.89 12.39
CA ASN A 41 6.66 -9.74 13.26
C ASN A 41 5.31 -10.08 12.62
N ILE A 42 5.31 -11.20 11.90
CA ILE A 42 4.24 -11.58 10.98
C ILE A 42 2.87 -11.69 11.66
N SER A 43 2.82 -12.13 12.92
CA SER A 43 1.55 -12.29 13.65
C SER A 43 0.84 -10.97 13.89
N ARG A 44 1.57 -9.85 13.97
CA ARG A 44 1.01 -8.51 14.22
C ARG A 44 0.03 -8.09 13.13
N ALA A 45 0.29 -8.46 11.87
CA ALA A 45 -0.60 -8.15 10.75
C ALA A 45 -2.01 -8.77 10.90
N GLN A 46 -2.15 -9.82 11.71
CA GLN A 46 -3.42 -10.50 11.99
C GLN A 46 -3.98 -10.15 13.37
N ASN A 47 -3.33 -9.26 14.13
CA ASN A 47 -3.81 -8.76 15.40
C ASN A 47 -4.57 -7.44 15.20
N ALA A 48 -5.90 -7.49 15.25
CA ALA A 48 -6.74 -6.31 15.10
C ALA A 48 -6.58 -5.26 16.23
N ALA A 49 -5.99 -5.62 17.37
CA ALA A 49 -5.66 -4.70 18.47
C ALA A 49 -4.30 -4.00 18.29
N ASP A 50 -3.58 -4.30 17.20
CA ASP A 50 -2.30 -3.68 16.84
C ASP A 50 -2.44 -2.87 15.56
N GLN A 51 -1.75 -1.74 15.51
CA GLN A 51 -1.70 -0.90 14.32
C GLN A 51 -0.65 -1.40 13.31
N ALA A 52 0.30 -2.24 13.71
CA ALA A 52 1.28 -2.81 12.79
C ALA A 52 0.65 -3.80 11.79
N GLY A 53 1.08 -3.71 10.53
CA GLY A 53 0.52 -4.52 9.45
C GLY A 53 -0.91 -4.12 9.06
N SER A 54 -1.21 -2.83 9.13
CA SER A 54 -2.54 -2.28 8.87
C SER A 54 -2.49 -1.02 7.99
N ILE A 55 -3.67 -0.59 7.55
CA ILE A 55 -3.92 0.77 7.06
C ILE A 55 -4.85 1.41 8.09
N LEU A 56 -4.45 2.57 8.61
CA LEU A 56 -5.21 3.37 9.56
C LEU A 56 -6.03 4.43 8.82
N ARG A 57 -7.15 4.86 9.42
CA ARG A 57 -7.92 6.04 9.01
C ARG A 57 -8.20 6.93 10.22
N MET A 58 -7.88 8.22 10.09
CA MET A 58 -8.04 9.25 11.12
C MET A 58 -8.59 10.54 10.53
N THR A 59 -9.11 11.44 11.35
CA THR A 59 -9.37 12.83 10.92
C THR A 59 -8.05 13.60 10.76
N LEU A 60 -8.06 14.77 10.12
CA LEU A 60 -6.87 15.63 10.02
C LEU A 60 -6.36 16.14 11.37
N ASP A 61 -7.21 16.17 12.38
CA ASP A 61 -6.84 16.51 13.76
C ASP A 61 -6.35 15.28 14.56
N GLY A 62 -6.27 14.11 13.92
CA GLY A 62 -5.79 12.87 14.54
C GLY A 62 -6.84 12.13 15.37
N GLU A 63 -8.12 12.42 15.19
CA GLU A 63 -9.22 11.73 15.88
C GLU A 63 -9.67 10.47 15.16
N VAL A 64 -10.27 9.54 15.89
CA VAL A 64 -10.93 8.36 15.32
C VAL A 64 -12.23 8.81 14.62
N PRO A 65 -12.43 8.51 13.34
CA PRO A 65 -13.70 8.73 12.65
C PRO A 65 -14.79 7.84 13.24
N GLY A 66 -15.97 8.42 13.53
CA GLY A 66 -17.08 7.67 14.14
C GLY A 66 -17.65 6.54 13.27
N ASP A 67 -17.32 6.51 11.98
CA ASP A 67 -17.69 5.51 10.98
C ASP A 67 -16.55 4.54 10.64
N ASN A 68 -15.45 4.52 11.40
CA ASN A 68 -14.40 3.52 11.21
C ASN A 68 -14.93 2.09 11.43
N PRO A 69 -14.43 1.10 10.68
CA PRO A 69 -14.86 -0.28 10.82
C PRO A 69 -14.43 -0.84 12.18
N ARG A 70 -15.22 -1.77 12.71
CA ARG A 70 -14.83 -2.57 13.88
C ARG A 70 -14.27 -3.90 13.39
N MET A 71 -12.96 -4.05 13.47
CA MET A 71 -12.30 -5.29 13.03
C MET A 71 -12.70 -6.47 13.92
N PRO A 72 -12.85 -7.67 13.36
CA PRO A 72 -13.05 -8.86 14.17
C PRO A 72 -11.81 -9.13 15.01
N ILE A 73 -12.03 -9.46 16.28
CA ILE A 73 -10.97 -9.86 17.21
C ILE A 73 -10.89 -11.39 17.15
N GLY A 74 -9.68 -11.92 16.95
CA GLY A 74 -9.44 -13.37 17.05
C GLY A 74 -9.73 -13.86 18.47
N LYS A 75 -10.08 -15.14 18.61
CA LYS A 75 -10.02 -15.79 19.92
C LYS A 75 -8.57 -16.20 20.14
N ASP A 76 -7.84 -15.45 20.96
CA ASP A 76 -6.59 -15.97 21.51
C ASP A 76 -6.97 -16.94 22.64
N ASP A 77 -6.38 -18.13 22.64
CA ASP A 77 -6.77 -19.23 23.54
C ASP A 77 -6.36 -18.98 25.02
N ASP A 78 -5.54 -17.97 25.32
CA ASP A 78 -4.89 -17.82 26.63
C ASP A 78 -4.85 -16.39 27.22
N ASP A 79 -5.46 -15.37 26.60
CA ASP A 79 -5.50 -13.99 27.12
C ASP A 79 -6.89 -13.33 26.99
N GLU A 80 -7.21 -12.35 27.85
CA GLU A 80 -8.43 -11.56 27.67
C GLU A 80 -8.41 -10.83 26.32
N PRO A 81 -9.46 -10.95 25.48
CA PRO A 81 -9.47 -10.39 24.15
C PRO A 81 -9.38 -8.87 24.21
N LYS A 82 -8.28 -8.31 23.68
CA LYS A 82 -8.12 -6.86 23.55
C LYS A 82 -9.05 -6.32 22.47
N PRO A 83 -9.73 -5.18 22.69
CA PRO A 83 -10.56 -4.57 21.66
C PRO A 83 -9.72 -4.24 20.43
N ALA A 84 -10.32 -4.38 19.24
CA ALA A 84 -9.70 -3.91 18.01
C ALA A 84 -9.33 -2.42 18.12
N ASP A 85 -8.18 -2.05 17.59
CA ASP A 85 -7.73 -0.67 17.57
C ASP A 85 -8.68 0.16 16.67
N PRO A 86 -9.24 1.26 17.19
CA PRO A 86 -10.30 1.99 16.50
C PRO A 86 -9.82 2.76 15.26
N TYR A 87 -8.50 2.94 15.07
CA TYR A 87 -7.95 3.57 13.87
C TYR A 87 -7.82 2.59 12.70
N VAL A 88 -7.81 1.27 12.96
CA VAL A 88 -7.60 0.26 11.91
C VAL A 88 -8.74 0.29 10.91
N TYR A 89 -8.41 0.66 9.68
CA TYR A 89 -9.33 0.68 8.54
C TYR A 89 -9.27 -0.63 7.75
N ALA A 90 -8.08 -1.22 7.61
CA ALA A 90 -7.85 -2.54 7.05
C ALA A 90 -6.63 -3.19 7.74
N MET A 91 -6.60 -4.51 7.85
CA MET A 91 -5.51 -5.29 8.46
C MET A 91 -4.90 -6.28 7.45
N GLY A 92 -3.92 -7.07 7.86
CA GLY A 92 -3.31 -8.11 7.01
C GLY A 92 -2.40 -7.55 5.91
N SER A 93 -1.77 -6.40 6.19
CA SER A 93 -0.72 -5.78 5.36
C SER A 93 0.65 -6.24 5.85
N ARG A 94 1.56 -6.50 4.92
CA ARG A 94 2.97 -6.76 5.22
C ARG A 94 3.75 -5.45 5.34
N ASN A 95 3.77 -4.68 4.26
CA ASN A 95 4.54 -3.44 4.14
C ASN A 95 4.05 -2.64 2.94
N SER A 96 2.83 -2.10 3.03
CA SER A 96 2.32 -1.19 2.02
C SER A 96 3.11 0.12 1.99
N GLN A 97 3.72 0.42 0.84
CA GLN A 97 4.54 1.62 0.59
C GLN A 97 3.83 2.63 -0.32
N ALA A 98 2.68 2.24 -0.87
CA ALA A 98 1.86 3.03 -1.77
C ALA A 98 0.42 3.09 -1.29
N LEU A 99 -0.14 4.30 -1.26
CA LEU A 99 -1.55 4.57 -1.09
C LEU A 99 -1.93 5.64 -2.12
N ALA A 100 -3.01 5.43 -2.84
CA ALA A 100 -3.55 6.40 -3.79
C ALA A 100 -5.08 6.34 -3.79
N ILE A 101 -5.73 7.50 -3.90
CA ILE A 101 -7.19 7.60 -3.99
C ILE A 101 -7.58 7.66 -5.47
N GLU A 102 -8.45 6.75 -5.89
CA GLU A 102 -9.03 6.75 -7.23
C GLU A 102 -9.99 7.95 -7.39
N PRO A 103 -9.73 8.87 -8.35
CA PRO A 103 -10.60 10.01 -8.60
C PRO A 103 -12.01 9.57 -9.01
N GLY A 104 -13.02 10.28 -8.50
CA GLY A 104 -14.43 10.00 -8.80
C GLY A 104 -15.05 8.93 -7.90
N SER A 105 -14.47 7.73 -7.85
CA SER A 105 -14.98 6.66 -6.96
C SER A 105 -14.60 6.88 -5.49
N GLY A 106 -13.46 7.52 -5.25
CA GLY A 106 -12.90 7.69 -3.91
C GLY A 106 -12.28 6.42 -3.32
N MET A 107 -12.16 5.35 -4.11
CA MET A 107 -11.60 4.08 -3.65
C MET A 107 -10.12 4.25 -3.29
N LEU A 108 -9.73 3.79 -2.10
CA LEU A 108 -8.33 3.68 -1.72
C LEU A 108 -7.70 2.50 -2.44
N TRP A 109 -6.54 2.70 -3.06
CA TRP A 109 -5.70 1.64 -3.62
C TRP A 109 -4.37 1.61 -2.88
N SER A 110 -3.86 0.40 -2.67
CA SER A 110 -2.57 0.14 -2.05
C SER A 110 -1.67 -0.68 -2.96
N ALA A 111 -0.37 -0.47 -2.86
CA ALA A 111 0.63 -1.38 -3.41
C ALA A 111 1.64 -1.74 -2.32
N GLU A 112 2.01 -3.02 -2.28
CA GLU A 112 2.68 -3.62 -1.14
C GLU A 112 3.83 -4.52 -1.55
N HIS A 113 4.90 -4.47 -0.75
CA HIS A 113 6.03 -5.39 -0.85
C HIS A 113 5.66 -6.77 -0.30
N GLY A 114 5.79 -7.80 -1.12
CA GLY A 114 5.85 -9.18 -0.67
C GLY A 114 7.24 -9.56 -0.14
N PRO A 115 7.41 -10.81 0.34
CA PRO A 115 8.71 -11.43 0.63
C PRO A 115 9.61 -11.59 -0.62
N LYS A 116 10.08 -12.80 -0.94
CA LYS A 116 10.71 -13.10 -2.22
C LYS A 116 9.62 -13.26 -3.30
N GLY A 117 9.26 -12.13 -3.91
CA GLY A 117 8.13 -12.01 -4.82
C GLY A 117 6.83 -11.74 -4.07
N GLY A 118 5.68 -11.91 -4.74
CA GLY A 118 4.36 -11.69 -4.12
C GLY A 118 4.01 -10.22 -3.87
N ASP A 119 4.75 -9.29 -4.47
CA ASP A 119 4.34 -7.89 -4.53
C ASP A 119 2.95 -7.79 -5.15
N ARG A 120 2.11 -6.90 -4.64
CA ARG A 120 0.70 -6.85 -5.03
C ARG A 120 0.13 -5.44 -5.07
N VAL A 121 -1.03 -5.31 -5.72
CA VAL A 121 -1.83 -4.09 -5.79
C VAL A 121 -3.27 -4.43 -5.50
N ASP A 122 -3.91 -3.65 -4.63
CA ASP A 122 -5.24 -3.93 -4.10
C ASP A 122 -6.07 -2.68 -3.84
N PRO A 123 -7.36 -2.65 -4.23
CA PRO A 123 -8.32 -1.72 -3.67
C PRO A 123 -8.58 -2.07 -2.20
N VAL A 124 -8.70 -1.08 -1.33
CA VAL A 124 -8.82 -1.25 0.12
C VAL A 124 -10.16 -0.71 0.58
N ARG A 125 -11.03 -1.62 1.01
CA ARG A 125 -12.35 -1.31 1.56
C ARG A 125 -12.29 -1.23 3.10
N PRO A 126 -13.25 -0.56 3.75
CA PRO A 126 -13.31 -0.55 5.22
C PRO A 126 -13.52 -1.97 5.73
N GLY A 127 -12.78 -2.36 6.76
CA GLY A 127 -12.98 -3.61 7.49
C GLY A 127 -12.36 -4.85 6.84
N VAL A 128 -11.58 -4.70 5.76
CA VAL A 128 -11.00 -5.86 5.07
C VAL A 128 -9.73 -6.36 5.76
N ASN A 129 -9.55 -7.68 5.70
CA ASN A 129 -8.27 -8.32 5.99
C ASN A 129 -7.58 -8.64 4.65
N LEU A 130 -6.47 -7.96 4.37
CA LEU A 130 -5.67 -8.14 3.15
C LEU A 130 -4.88 -9.46 3.14
N GLY A 131 -4.94 -10.24 4.23
CA GLY A 131 -4.58 -11.65 4.22
C GLY A 131 -3.11 -12.00 4.48
N TRP A 132 -2.17 -11.05 4.62
CA TRP A 132 -0.80 -11.40 5.02
C TRP A 132 -0.79 -11.96 6.46
N PRO A 133 -0.13 -13.11 6.74
CA PRO A 133 0.72 -13.90 5.84
C PRO A 133 0.05 -15.05 5.09
N PHE A 134 -1.22 -15.34 5.39
CA PHE A 134 -1.94 -16.51 4.86
C PHE A 134 -2.16 -16.43 3.35
N ILE A 135 -2.35 -15.24 2.79
CA ILE A 135 -2.52 -15.00 1.36
C ILE A 135 -1.24 -14.36 0.81
N THR A 136 -0.47 -15.11 0.03
CA THR A 136 0.69 -14.61 -0.72
C THR A 136 1.07 -15.56 -1.85
N ALA A 137 1.65 -15.03 -2.94
CA ALA A 137 2.30 -15.84 -3.98
C ALA A 137 3.82 -15.98 -3.76
N ALA A 138 4.34 -15.49 -2.64
CA ALA A 138 5.76 -15.43 -2.39
C ALA A 138 6.32 -16.71 -1.78
N THR A 139 7.64 -16.80 -1.80
CA THR A 139 8.40 -17.70 -0.92
C THR A 139 9.16 -16.88 0.11
N ASP A 140 9.56 -17.52 1.20
CA ASP A 140 10.50 -16.91 2.13
C ASP A 140 11.88 -16.77 1.46
N TYR A 141 12.72 -15.87 1.99
CA TYR A 141 14.08 -15.70 1.47
C TYR A 141 14.95 -16.96 1.62
N SER A 142 14.64 -17.85 2.58
CA SER A 142 15.23 -19.19 2.69
C SER A 142 14.78 -20.16 1.58
N GLY A 143 13.71 -19.84 0.86
CA GLY A 143 13.06 -20.72 -0.12
C GLY A 143 11.90 -21.54 0.45
N ALA A 144 11.62 -21.47 1.76
CA ALA A 144 10.43 -22.09 2.34
C ALA A 144 9.14 -21.48 1.76
N PRO A 145 8.06 -22.27 1.62
CA PRO A 145 6.76 -21.74 1.25
C PRO A 145 6.24 -20.77 2.34
N VAL A 146 5.53 -19.72 1.91
CA VAL A 146 4.82 -18.79 2.81
C VAL A 146 3.36 -18.76 2.40
N GLY A 147 2.48 -18.70 3.39
CA GLY A 147 1.03 -18.64 3.20
C GLY A 147 0.42 -19.97 2.78
N GLU A 148 -0.88 -19.91 2.52
CA GLU A 148 -1.77 -21.04 2.21
C GLU A 148 -2.33 -20.96 0.78
N GLY A 149 -1.97 -19.91 0.02
CA GLY A 149 -2.40 -19.70 -1.36
C GLY A 149 -2.79 -18.25 -1.66
N LEU A 150 -3.67 -18.05 -2.64
CA LEU A 150 -4.17 -16.73 -3.06
C LEU A 150 -5.60 -16.42 -2.61
N SER A 151 -6.19 -17.29 -1.79
CA SER A 151 -7.54 -17.12 -1.25
C SER A 151 -7.64 -17.84 0.09
N LYS A 152 -8.34 -17.21 1.03
CA LYS A 152 -8.71 -17.76 2.33
C LYS A 152 -10.02 -17.11 2.77
N GLU A 153 -10.90 -17.90 3.39
CA GLU A 153 -12.19 -17.39 3.87
C GLU A 153 -11.98 -16.22 4.85
N GLY A 154 -12.83 -15.20 4.73
CA GLY A 154 -12.76 -13.98 5.56
C GLY A 154 -11.64 -13.01 5.18
N MET A 155 -10.87 -13.29 4.12
CA MET A 155 -9.76 -12.44 3.68
C MET A 155 -9.92 -12.03 2.22
N GLN A 156 -9.45 -10.82 1.90
CA GLN A 156 -9.47 -10.29 0.55
C GLN A 156 -8.30 -10.89 -0.26
N SER A 157 -8.62 -11.60 -1.33
CA SER A 157 -7.64 -12.02 -2.34
C SER A 157 -7.06 -10.82 -3.09
N PRO A 158 -5.78 -10.90 -3.49
CA PRO A 158 -5.17 -9.83 -4.26
C PRO A 158 -5.81 -9.70 -5.64
N VAL A 159 -6.08 -8.47 -6.10
CA VAL A 159 -6.60 -8.25 -7.46
C VAL A 159 -5.48 -8.29 -8.50
N HIS A 160 -4.24 -8.07 -8.08
CA HIS A 160 -3.06 -8.29 -8.91
C HIS A 160 -1.84 -8.65 -8.06
N VAL A 161 -1.09 -9.66 -8.50
CA VAL A 161 0.22 -10.02 -7.97
C VAL A 161 1.24 -9.92 -9.10
N PHE A 162 2.32 -9.18 -8.87
CA PHE A 162 3.38 -9.04 -9.86
C PHE A 162 4.14 -10.36 -10.01
N LYS A 163 4.41 -10.75 -11.27
CA LYS A 163 5.13 -11.99 -11.59
C LYS A 163 6.58 -11.99 -11.09
N GLN A 164 7.18 -10.81 -10.99
CA GLN A 164 8.55 -10.58 -10.54
C GLN A 164 8.51 -9.57 -9.40
N THR A 165 9.56 -9.55 -8.57
CA THR A 165 9.71 -8.52 -7.54
C THR A 165 9.89 -7.15 -8.21
N VAL A 166 8.94 -6.25 -7.97
CA VAL A 166 8.98 -4.85 -8.43
C VAL A 166 9.32 -3.91 -7.28
N ALA A 167 9.06 -4.32 -6.04
CA ALA A 167 9.14 -3.52 -4.82
C ALA A 167 8.39 -2.18 -4.99
N PRO A 168 7.05 -2.22 -5.02
CA PRO A 168 6.24 -1.05 -5.34
C PRO A 168 6.37 0.04 -4.29
N SER A 169 6.51 1.29 -4.72
CA SER A 169 6.71 2.46 -3.87
C SER A 169 5.57 3.47 -4.06
N GLY A 170 5.82 4.77 -3.98
CA GLY A 170 4.76 5.77 -4.08
C GLY A 170 3.92 5.66 -5.36
N ALA A 171 2.64 6.02 -5.23
CA ALA A 171 1.65 5.88 -6.29
C ALA A 171 0.76 7.11 -6.42
N ALA A 172 0.20 7.30 -7.62
CA ALA A 172 -0.78 8.32 -7.92
C ALA A 172 -1.66 7.89 -9.10
N PHE A 173 -2.94 8.24 -9.07
CA PHE A 173 -3.79 8.12 -10.26
C PHE A 173 -3.48 9.24 -11.26
N TYR A 174 -3.36 8.90 -12.53
CA TYR A 174 -3.15 9.87 -13.59
C TYR A 174 -4.44 10.59 -13.97
N THR A 175 -4.52 11.87 -13.66
CA THR A 175 -5.67 12.75 -13.93
C THR A 175 -5.41 13.78 -15.03
N GLY A 176 -4.18 13.88 -15.52
CA GLY A 176 -3.73 14.90 -16.46
C GLY A 176 -4.23 14.70 -17.90
N ASP A 177 -4.11 15.77 -18.70
CA ASP A 177 -4.47 15.76 -20.13
C ASP A 177 -3.29 15.59 -21.08
N ALA A 178 -2.06 15.77 -20.60
CA ALA A 178 -0.87 15.72 -21.43
C ALA A 178 -0.69 14.34 -22.10
N ILE A 179 -1.03 13.26 -21.39
CA ILE A 179 -0.99 11.88 -21.88
C ILE A 179 -2.40 11.29 -21.77
N ARG A 180 -3.32 11.72 -22.64
CA ARG A 180 -4.76 11.36 -22.55
C ARG A 180 -5.03 9.86 -22.38
N GLY A 181 -4.28 9.01 -23.08
CA GLY A 181 -4.43 7.55 -22.99
C GLY A 181 -4.06 6.93 -21.64
N TRP A 182 -3.52 7.72 -20.70
CA TRP A 182 -3.17 7.28 -19.35
C TRP A 182 -4.20 7.72 -18.30
N ARG A 183 -5.19 8.55 -18.66
CA ARG A 183 -6.24 9.02 -17.73
C ARG A 183 -6.90 7.85 -17.00
N GLY A 184 -6.97 7.95 -15.68
CA GLY A 184 -7.52 6.93 -14.78
C GLY A 184 -6.58 5.76 -14.47
N SER A 185 -5.38 5.70 -15.06
CA SER A 185 -4.41 4.66 -14.69
C SER A 185 -3.80 4.96 -13.32
N LEU A 186 -3.62 3.92 -12.51
CA LEU A 186 -2.79 3.98 -11.32
C LEU A 186 -1.31 3.90 -11.75
N LEU A 187 -0.52 4.90 -11.38
CA LEU A 187 0.92 4.93 -11.59
C LEU A 187 1.61 4.52 -10.28
N VAL A 188 2.53 3.57 -10.35
CA VAL A 188 3.24 3.05 -9.16
C VAL A 188 4.73 3.03 -9.46
N GLY A 189 5.54 3.65 -8.59
CA GLY A 189 6.98 3.57 -8.67
C GLY A 189 7.49 2.18 -8.32
N GLY A 190 8.58 1.75 -8.93
CA GLY A 190 9.21 0.46 -8.69
C GLY A 190 10.66 0.61 -8.25
N LEU A 191 10.98 0.08 -7.08
CA LEU A 191 12.32 0.15 -6.51
C LEU A 191 13.23 -0.95 -7.08
N ALA A 192 12.74 -2.18 -7.16
CA ALA A 192 13.57 -3.32 -7.57
C ALA A 192 13.68 -3.42 -9.10
N ASN A 193 12.57 -3.20 -9.81
CA ASN A 193 12.53 -3.22 -11.28
C ASN A 193 12.90 -1.89 -11.93
N GLN A 194 13.19 -0.84 -11.14
CA GLN A 194 13.67 0.45 -11.62
C GLN A 194 12.78 1.09 -12.70
N ALA A 195 11.47 1.07 -12.47
CA ALA A 195 10.48 1.41 -13.48
C ALA A 195 9.30 2.20 -12.90
N LEU A 196 8.53 2.80 -13.80
CA LEU A 196 7.18 3.29 -13.55
C LEU A 196 6.19 2.24 -14.07
N MET A 197 5.34 1.72 -13.20
CA MET A 197 4.28 0.80 -13.59
C MET A 197 2.99 1.58 -13.83
N ARG A 198 2.41 1.45 -15.02
CA ARG A 198 1.10 1.97 -15.36
C ARG A 198 0.07 0.84 -15.31
N ILE A 199 -0.86 0.95 -14.38
CA ILE A 199 -1.86 -0.07 -14.11
C ILE A 199 -3.22 0.49 -14.51
N SER A 200 -3.85 -0.14 -15.50
CA SER A 200 -5.22 0.20 -15.89
C SER A 200 -6.20 -0.60 -15.04
N THR A 201 -7.22 0.08 -14.51
CA THR A 201 -8.25 -0.51 -13.64
C THR A 201 -9.63 -0.41 -14.30
N LYS A 202 -10.52 -1.36 -13.97
CA LYS A 202 -11.95 -1.28 -14.28
C LYS A 202 -12.73 -1.72 -13.06
N GLY A 203 -13.34 -0.75 -12.37
CA GLY A 203 -13.86 -0.99 -11.02
C GLY A 203 -12.74 -1.48 -10.11
N GLN A 204 -12.97 -2.58 -9.38
CA GLN A 204 -12.01 -3.15 -8.44
C GLN A 204 -11.09 -4.21 -9.07
N THR A 205 -10.85 -4.15 -10.38
CA THR A 205 -10.02 -5.14 -11.09
C THR A 205 -8.91 -4.47 -11.88
N VAL A 206 -7.74 -5.12 -11.94
CA VAL A 206 -6.64 -4.73 -12.82
C VAL A 206 -6.86 -5.34 -14.20
N GLN A 207 -6.82 -4.50 -15.23
CA GLN A 207 -7.01 -4.90 -16.63
C GLN A 207 -5.68 -5.14 -17.33
N SER A 208 -4.71 -4.27 -17.10
CA SER A 208 -3.36 -4.43 -17.62
C SER A 208 -2.33 -3.73 -16.75
N VAL A 209 -1.09 -4.21 -16.84
CA VAL A 209 0.10 -3.58 -16.26
C VAL A 209 1.11 -3.38 -17.37
N GLU A 210 1.51 -2.14 -17.57
CA GLU A 210 2.59 -1.75 -18.47
C GLU A 210 3.77 -1.24 -17.63
N THR A 211 4.98 -1.69 -17.96
CA THR A 211 6.21 -1.27 -17.28
C THR A 211 6.98 -0.32 -18.18
N ILE A 212 7.12 0.92 -17.74
CA ILE A 212 7.98 1.93 -18.38
C ILE A 212 9.33 1.94 -17.66
N GLU A 213 10.38 1.50 -18.34
CA GLU A 213 11.73 1.50 -17.78
C GLU A 213 12.22 2.93 -17.52
N VAL A 214 12.72 3.16 -16.30
CA VAL A 214 13.31 4.44 -15.89
C VAL A 214 14.82 4.30 -15.71
N GLY A 215 15.31 3.09 -15.43
CA GLY A 215 16.74 2.83 -15.15
C GLY A 215 17.21 3.40 -13.81
N ARG A 216 16.27 3.73 -12.93
CA ARG A 216 16.47 4.21 -11.55
C ARG A 216 15.43 3.62 -10.64
N ARG A 217 15.78 3.39 -9.38
CA ARG A 217 14.84 3.01 -8.32
C ARG A 217 13.86 4.17 -8.13
N VAL A 218 12.58 3.99 -8.42
CA VAL A 218 11.57 5.07 -8.25
C VAL A 218 10.96 4.95 -6.85
N ARG A 219 11.08 6.00 -6.03
CA ARG A 219 10.59 6.07 -4.63
C ARG A 219 9.19 6.66 -4.52
N ASP A 220 8.90 7.69 -5.29
CA ASP A 220 7.59 8.34 -5.27
C ASP A 220 7.20 8.85 -6.65
N VAL A 221 5.90 8.95 -6.89
CA VAL A 221 5.29 9.37 -8.16
C VAL A 221 4.18 10.36 -7.86
N ARG A 222 4.19 11.52 -8.53
CA ARG A 222 3.12 12.53 -8.47
C ARG A 222 2.76 13.03 -9.85
N VAL A 223 1.51 13.42 -10.02
CA VAL A 223 1.00 13.99 -11.27
C VAL A 223 0.81 15.48 -11.05
N ALA A 224 1.50 16.29 -11.85
CA ALA A 224 1.40 17.74 -11.78
C ALA A 224 0.14 18.26 -12.49
N PRO A 225 -0.31 19.49 -12.20
CA PRO A 225 -1.48 20.09 -12.84
C PRO A 225 -1.38 20.20 -14.36
N ASP A 226 -0.16 20.32 -14.91
CA ASP A 226 0.10 20.33 -16.36
C ASP A 226 0.02 18.93 -17.00
N GLY A 227 -0.23 17.88 -16.21
CA GLY A 227 -0.27 16.50 -16.63
C GLY A 227 1.10 15.84 -16.79
N ALA A 228 2.20 16.50 -16.40
CA ALA A 228 3.49 15.85 -16.28
C ALA A 228 3.52 14.92 -15.06
N ILE A 229 4.35 13.89 -15.14
CA ILE A 229 4.58 12.93 -14.06
C ILE A 229 5.94 13.25 -13.46
N TRP A 230 5.96 13.53 -12.16
CA TRP A 230 7.16 13.74 -11.39
C TRP A 230 7.51 12.49 -10.59
N MET A 231 8.78 12.14 -10.57
CA MET A 231 9.29 10.98 -9.85
C MET A 231 10.50 11.37 -9.02
N VAL A 232 10.60 10.85 -7.81
CA VAL A 232 11.81 10.93 -6.98
C VAL A 232 12.48 9.57 -6.97
N THR A 233 13.80 9.53 -7.08
CA THR A 233 14.57 8.28 -7.13
C THR A 233 15.26 7.95 -5.80
N ASP A 234 15.52 6.66 -5.56
CA ASP A 234 16.03 6.10 -4.30
C ASP A 234 17.51 5.70 -4.43
N HIS A 235 18.41 6.67 -4.31
CA HIS A 235 19.86 6.48 -4.24
C HIS A 235 20.53 7.69 -3.55
N GLU A 236 21.83 7.61 -3.28
CA GLU A 236 22.59 8.64 -2.52
C GLU A 236 22.43 10.05 -3.12
N ASP A 237 22.62 10.18 -4.44
CA ASP A 237 22.41 11.42 -5.20
C ASP A 237 21.03 11.45 -5.88
N GLY A 238 19.97 11.27 -5.09
CA GLY A 238 18.58 11.17 -5.57
C GLY A 238 18.18 12.27 -6.57
N GLU A 239 17.45 11.87 -7.61
CA GLU A 239 17.04 12.71 -8.72
C GLU A 239 15.54 13.03 -8.65
N LEU A 240 15.18 14.25 -9.06
CA LEU A 240 13.80 14.61 -9.39
C LEU A 240 13.61 14.54 -10.91
N LEU A 241 12.91 13.51 -11.39
CA LEU A 241 12.68 13.27 -12.81
C LEU A 241 11.29 13.79 -13.21
N ARG A 242 11.20 14.35 -14.42
CA ARG A 242 9.94 14.80 -15.03
C ARG A 242 9.71 14.04 -16.33
N LEU A 243 8.60 13.31 -16.41
CA LEU A 243 8.10 12.65 -17.61
C LEU A 243 6.92 13.46 -18.18
N ALA A 244 7.04 13.89 -19.43
CA ALA A 244 6.00 14.62 -20.14
C ALA A 244 6.08 14.28 -21.64
N PRO A 245 5.01 14.51 -22.42
CA PRO A 245 5.10 14.46 -23.87
C PRO A 245 6.23 15.36 -24.39
N PRO A 246 6.85 15.00 -25.54
CA PRO A 246 7.80 15.89 -26.18
C PRO A 246 7.14 17.24 -26.46
N ALA A 247 7.88 18.33 -26.27
CA ALA A 247 7.44 19.63 -26.74
C ALA A 247 7.16 19.52 -28.25
N GLY A 248 5.96 19.92 -28.70
CA GLY A 248 5.55 19.80 -30.09
C GLY A 248 6.61 20.40 -31.01
N ARG A 249 7.02 19.61 -32.02
CA ARG A 249 7.72 20.13 -33.19
C ARG A 249 6.73 20.72 -34.17
#